data_AF-A0A7W0AQE0-F1
#
_entry.id   AF-A0A7W0AQE0-F1
#
_cell.length_a   1.000
_cell.length_b   1.000
_cell.length_c   1.000
_cell.angle_alpha   90.00
_cell.angle_beta   90.00
_cell.angle_gamma   90.00
#
_symmetry.space_group_name_H-M   'P 1'
#
loop_
_entity.id
_entity.type
_entity.pdbx_description
1 polymer ?
#
loop_
_entity_poly.entity_id
_entity_poly.type
_entity_poly.pdbx_seq_one_letter_code
_entity_poly.pdbx_strand_id
1 'polypeptide(L)'
;MPAYEEDPGAVRQGDAHQGDLRERPVGELLKQLSQETTTLVRQELELAKAEMSQKGKEAGTGLGLLGGAGVSALMALIALTLCLTFLLGTFMKDWIAALIVTALWAAVAGALALQGKNKVQEAGPPVPEQTVETVKEDVQWAKTQR
;
A
#
# COMPACT_ATOMS: atom_id res chain seq x y z
N MET A 1 49.77 -10.28 72.53
CA MET A 1 48.43 -10.71 73.00
C MET A 1 47.47 -9.56 72.78
N PRO A 2 46.50 -9.74 71.86
CA PRO A 2 45.14 -10.04 72.29
C PRO A 2 44.63 -11.39 71.76
N ALA A 3 43.71 -11.98 72.52
CA ALA A 3 43.04 -13.25 72.20
C ALA A 3 42.05 -13.04 71.04
N TYR A 4 42.15 -13.86 70.01
CA TYR A 4 41.14 -13.99 68.97
C TYR A 4 40.12 -15.03 69.44
N GLU A 5 38.89 -14.58 69.58
CA GLU A 5 37.72 -15.43 69.82
C GLU A 5 37.48 -16.24 68.53
N GLU A 6 37.63 -17.56 68.60
CA GLU A 6 37.25 -18.44 67.50
C GLU A 6 35.72 -18.43 67.39
N ASP A 7 35.20 -17.79 66.36
CA ASP A 7 33.81 -17.88 65.92
C ASP A 7 33.60 -19.18 65.13
N PRO A 8 32.91 -20.21 65.66
CA PRO A 8 32.64 -21.45 64.95
C PRO A 8 31.30 -21.32 64.21
N GLY A 9 31.21 -20.37 63.29
CA GLY A 9 29.94 -20.04 62.62
C GLY A 9 30.02 -19.75 61.13
N ALA A 10 31.22 -19.55 60.56
CA ALA A 10 31.38 -19.29 59.13
C ALA A 10 31.25 -20.59 58.32
N VAL A 11 30.02 -21.10 58.25
CA VAL A 11 29.60 -22.09 57.25
C VAL A 11 29.97 -21.51 55.90
N ARG A 12 30.93 -22.15 55.25
CA ARG A 12 31.34 -21.89 53.88
C ARG A 12 30.08 -21.84 53.02
N GLN A 13 29.69 -20.65 52.58
CA GLN A 13 28.82 -20.51 51.42
C GLN A 13 29.68 -20.64 50.16
N GLY A 14 30.36 -21.79 50.07
CA GLY A 14 30.72 -22.38 48.80
C GLY A 14 29.55 -23.25 48.35
N ASP A 15 29.33 -23.29 47.04
CA ASP A 15 28.53 -24.31 46.36
C ASP A 15 27.00 -24.17 46.43
N ALA A 16 26.44 -23.19 45.69
CA ALA A 16 25.02 -23.28 45.28
C ALA A 16 24.65 -22.59 43.95
N HIS A 17 25.60 -22.16 43.12
CA HIS A 17 25.29 -21.70 41.76
C HIS A 17 26.32 -22.15 40.70
N GLN A 18 26.91 -23.33 40.91
CA GLN A 18 27.60 -24.09 39.85
C GLN A 18 26.87 -25.41 39.63
N GLY A 19 25.66 -25.32 39.10
CA GLY A 19 24.86 -26.51 38.85
C GLY A 19 23.54 -26.21 38.17
N ASP A 20 23.50 -25.36 37.14
CA ASP A 20 22.35 -25.37 36.22
C ASP A 20 22.55 -24.62 34.87
N LEU A 21 23.74 -24.75 34.26
CA LEU A 21 23.93 -24.30 32.87
C LEU A 21 23.97 -25.46 31.87
N ARG A 22 23.97 -26.71 32.36
CA ARG A 22 23.98 -27.93 31.54
C ARG A 22 22.59 -28.50 31.28
N GLU A 23 21.55 -28.02 31.96
CA GLU A 23 20.21 -28.61 31.90
C GLU A 23 19.09 -27.58 31.69
N ARG A 24 19.32 -26.52 30.90
CA ARG A 24 18.16 -25.98 30.18
C ARG A 24 17.70 -27.07 29.24
N PRO A 25 16.53 -27.71 29.47
CA PRO A 25 16.08 -28.79 28.61
C PRO A 25 15.97 -28.22 27.20
N VAL A 26 16.37 -28.97 26.18
CA VAL A 26 16.23 -28.57 24.77
C VAL A 26 14.78 -28.12 24.47
N GLY A 27 13.81 -28.70 25.17
CA GLY A 27 12.40 -28.29 25.10
C GLY A 27 12.09 -26.88 25.62
N GLU A 28 12.85 -26.35 26.58
CA GLU A 28 12.66 -25.00 27.12
C GLU A 28 13.26 -23.93 26.21
N LEU A 29 14.38 -24.22 25.54
CA LEU A 29 14.96 -23.39 24.48
C LEU A 29 14.06 -23.35 23.24
N LEU A 30 13.48 -24.49 22.84
CA LEU A 30 12.49 -24.55 21.76
C LEU A 30 11.24 -23.74 22.09
N LYS A 31 10.78 -23.79 23.34
CA LYS A 31 9.64 -23.02 23.81
C LYS A 31 9.93 -21.51 23.80
N GLN A 32 11.13 -21.10 24.22
CA GLN A 32 11.57 -19.70 24.14
C GLN A 32 11.70 -19.23 22.69
N LEU A 33 12.35 -19.99 21.80
CA LEU A 33 12.45 -19.68 20.37
C LEU A 33 11.06 -19.58 19.72
N SER A 34 10.13 -20.48 20.06
CA SER A 34 8.75 -20.43 19.56
C SER A 34 8.00 -19.19 20.04
N GLN A 35 8.19 -18.81 21.31
CA GLN A 35 7.61 -17.57 21.86
C GLN A 35 8.22 -16.31 21.23
N GLU A 36 9.53 -16.27 21.02
CA GLU A 36 10.22 -15.16 20.36
C GLU A 36 9.80 -15.04 18.90
N THR A 37 9.71 -16.15 18.17
CA THR A 37 9.24 -16.17 16.77
C THR A 37 7.79 -15.69 16.69
N THR A 38 6.92 -16.14 17.61
CA THR A 38 5.53 -15.67 17.66
C THR A 38 5.44 -14.18 17.97
N THR A 39 6.33 -13.68 18.83
CA THR A 39 6.42 -12.26 19.19
C THR A 39 6.90 -11.42 18.00
N LEU A 40 7.93 -11.87 17.29
CA LEU A 40 8.45 -11.21 16.09
C LEU A 40 7.38 -11.13 14.99
N VAL A 41 6.68 -12.24 14.72
CA VAL A 41 5.59 -12.27 13.72
C VAL A 41 4.49 -11.27 14.09
N ARG A 42 4.12 -11.16 15.36
CA ARG A 42 3.15 -10.15 15.82
C ARG A 42 3.65 -8.72 15.60
N GLN A 43 4.93 -8.46 15.87
CA GLN A 43 5.53 -7.14 15.67
C GLN A 43 5.58 -6.76 14.19
N GLU A 44 5.96 -7.68 13.30
CA GLU A 44 5.95 -7.47 11.85
C GLU A 44 4.52 -7.19 11.34
N LEU A 45 3.51 -7.89 11.88
CA LEU A 45 2.11 -7.62 11.56
C LEU A 45 1.66 -6.24 12.07
N GLU A 46 2.06 -5.84 13.27
CA GLU A 46 1.75 -4.51 13.81
C GLU A 46 2.44 -3.40 13.01
N LEU A 47 3.69 -3.62 12.62
CA LEU A 47 4.46 -2.70 11.77
C LEU A 47 3.82 -2.59 10.38
N ALA A 48 3.54 -3.71 9.74
CA ALA A 48 2.87 -3.75 8.43
C ALA A 48 1.50 -3.06 8.51
N LYS A 49 0.74 -3.25 9.59
CA LYS A 49 -0.54 -2.55 9.81
C LYS A 49 -0.35 -1.04 9.98
N ALA A 50 0.67 -0.60 10.73
CA ALA A 50 0.99 0.80 10.89
C ALA A 50 1.40 1.45 9.54
N GLU A 51 2.26 0.78 8.78
CA GLU A 51 2.72 1.23 7.47
C GLU A 51 1.58 1.26 6.45
N MET A 52 0.73 0.23 6.41
CA MET A 52 -0.47 0.21 5.56
C MET A 52 -1.46 1.32 5.94
N SER A 53 -1.64 1.60 7.24
CA SER A 53 -2.50 2.69 7.71
C SER A 53 -1.97 4.05 7.25
N GLN A 54 -0.66 4.28 7.41
CA GLN A 54 -0.02 5.52 6.98
C GLN A 54 -0.09 5.70 5.46
N LYS A 55 0.30 4.68 4.69
CA LYS A 55 0.19 4.67 3.23
C LYS A 55 -1.25 4.87 2.77
N GLY A 56 -2.21 4.24 3.45
CA GLY A 56 -3.64 4.38 3.18
C GLY A 56 -4.15 5.80 3.43
N LYS A 57 -3.67 6.48 4.48
CA LYS A 57 -4.02 7.87 4.76
C LYS A 57 -3.44 8.84 3.72
N GLU A 58 -2.19 8.65 3.33
CA GLU A 58 -1.53 9.45 2.30
C GLU A 58 -2.20 9.26 0.94
N ALA A 59 -2.43 8.00 0.54
CA ALA A 59 -3.16 7.67 -0.68
C ALA A 59 -4.60 8.22 -0.64
N GLY A 60 -5.30 8.08 0.50
CA GLY A 60 -6.65 8.59 0.69
C GLY A 60 -6.73 10.11 0.57
N THR A 61 -5.77 10.83 1.15
CA THR A 61 -5.67 12.29 1.03
C THR A 61 -5.35 12.70 -0.40
N GLY A 62 -4.42 12.01 -1.07
CA GLY A 62 -4.08 12.23 -2.48
C GLY A 62 -5.28 12.03 -3.40
N LEU A 63 -6.02 10.92 -3.23
CA LEU A 63 -7.25 10.64 -3.97
C LEU A 63 -8.35 11.68 -3.67
N GLY A 64 -8.48 12.12 -2.42
CA GLY A 64 -9.40 13.19 -2.03
C GLY A 64 -9.08 14.52 -2.71
N LEU A 65 -7.81 14.92 -2.73
CA LEU A 65 -7.34 16.13 -3.42
C LEU A 65 -7.55 16.03 -4.93
N LEU A 66 -7.24 14.89 -5.55
CA LEU A 66 -7.49 14.66 -6.98
C LEU A 66 -8.98 14.69 -7.30
N GLY A 67 -9.82 14.10 -6.44
CA GLY A 67 -11.28 14.18 -6.58
C GLY A 67 -11.79 15.62 -6.50
N GLY A 68 -11.32 16.39 -5.51
CA GLY A 68 -11.62 17.81 -5.37
C GLY A 68 -11.18 18.62 -6.59
N ALA A 69 -9.95 18.42 -7.05
CA ALA A 69 -9.43 19.06 -8.27
C ALA A 69 -10.27 18.73 -9.50
N GLY A 70 -10.72 17.47 -9.65
CA GLY A 70 -11.61 17.06 -10.74
C GLY A 70 -12.95 17.79 -10.72
N VAL A 71 -13.59 17.90 -9.55
CA VAL A 71 -14.85 18.65 -9.40
C VAL A 71 -14.64 20.14 -9.68
N SER A 72 -13.57 20.73 -9.15
CA SER A 72 -13.23 22.14 -9.39
C SER A 72 -12.94 22.41 -10.87
N ALA A 73 -12.22 21.51 -11.55
CA ALA A 73 -11.98 21.61 -12.99
C ALA A 73 -13.28 21.53 -13.78
N LEU A 74 -14.20 20.62 -13.42
CA LEU A 74 -15.51 20.54 -14.05
C LEU A 74 -16.31 21.85 -13.89
N MET A 75 -16.33 22.43 -12.69
CA MET A 75 -16.99 23.72 -12.44
C MET A 75 -16.37 24.85 -13.28
N ALA A 76 -15.03 24.88 -13.37
CA ALA A 76 -14.32 25.84 -14.21
C ALA A 76 -14.68 25.68 -15.70
N LEU A 77 -14.80 24.45 -16.20
CA LEU A 77 -15.20 24.18 -17.60
C LEU A 77 -16.65 24.63 -17.89
N ILE A 78 -17.57 24.44 -16.94
CA ILE A 78 -18.95 24.94 -17.06
C ILE A 78 -18.96 26.48 -17.10
N ALA A 79 -18.26 27.13 -16.16
CA ALA A 79 -18.15 28.58 -16.13
C ALA A 79 -17.51 29.14 -17.42
N LEU A 80 -16.46 28.47 -17.92
CA LEU A 80 -15.81 28.83 -19.18
C LEU A 80 -16.76 28.68 -20.37
N THR A 81 -17.55 27.61 -20.42
CA THR A 81 -18.55 27.38 -21.48
C THR A 81 -19.58 28.49 -21.52
N LEU A 82 -20.11 28.90 -20.36
CA LEU A 82 -21.05 30.01 -20.24
C LEU A 82 -20.38 31.34 -20.62
N CYS A 83 -19.16 31.59 -20.14
CA CYS A 83 -18.38 32.77 -20.46
C CYS A 83 -18.17 32.92 -21.97
N LEU A 84 -17.71 31.86 -22.65
CA LEU A 84 -17.53 31.86 -24.10
C LEU A 84 -18.86 32.07 -24.85
N THR A 85 -19.93 31.43 -24.39
CA THR A 85 -21.26 31.55 -25.02
C THR A 85 -21.77 33.00 -24.93
N PHE A 86 -21.69 33.63 -23.75
CA PHE A 86 -22.10 35.02 -23.58
C PHE A 86 -21.18 35.99 -24.30
N LEU A 87 -19.86 35.74 -24.30
CA LEU A 87 -18.91 36.56 -25.04
C LEU A 87 -19.23 36.56 -26.55
N LEU A 88 -19.44 35.39 -27.14
CA LEU A 88 -19.84 35.28 -28.55
C LEU A 88 -21.24 35.84 -28.80
N GLY A 89 -22.16 35.70 -27.85
CA GLY A 89 -23.51 36.28 -27.88
C GLY A 89 -23.51 37.81 -28.02
N THR A 90 -22.42 38.50 -27.64
CA THR A 90 -22.29 39.95 -27.91
C THR A 90 -22.11 40.28 -29.40
N PHE A 91 -21.69 39.33 -30.22
CA PHE A 91 -21.42 39.50 -31.65
C PHE A 91 -22.44 38.80 -32.56
N MET A 92 -23.24 37.84 -32.04
CA MET A 92 -24.19 37.03 -32.82
C MET A 92 -25.34 36.51 -31.95
N LYS A 93 -26.34 35.85 -32.56
CA LYS A 93 -27.46 35.25 -31.81
C LYS A 93 -26.97 34.14 -30.86
N ASP A 94 -27.51 34.10 -29.65
CA ASP A 94 -27.08 33.18 -28.58
C ASP A 94 -27.06 31.70 -29.00
N TRP A 95 -28.01 31.26 -29.82
CA TRP A 95 -28.05 29.87 -30.30
C TRP A 95 -26.88 29.54 -31.24
N ILE A 96 -26.41 30.52 -32.04
CA ILE A 96 -25.24 30.34 -32.91
C ILE A 96 -23.97 30.27 -32.06
N ALA A 97 -23.86 31.16 -31.07
CA ALA A 97 -22.75 31.15 -30.11
C ALA A 97 -22.66 29.80 -29.39
N ALA A 98 -23.79 29.29 -28.87
CA ALA A 98 -23.85 27.99 -28.21
C ALA A 98 -23.44 26.83 -29.13
N LEU A 99 -23.83 26.85 -30.41
CA LEU A 99 -23.40 25.84 -31.38
C LEU A 99 -21.90 25.88 -31.66
N ILE A 100 -21.31 27.06 -31.77
CA ILE A 100 -19.85 27.21 -31.97
C ILE A 100 -19.08 26.67 -30.76
N VAL A 101 -19.50 27.03 -29.55
CA VAL A 101 -18.86 26.53 -28.31
C VAL A 101 -19.05 25.02 -28.18
N THR A 102 -20.20 24.48 -28.58
CA THR A 102 -20.45 23.03 -28.64
C THR A 102 -19.51 22.34 -29.63
N ALA A 103 -19.32 22.91 -30.82
CA ALA A 103 -18.41 22.37 -31.81
C ALA A 103 -16.95 22.38 -31.31
N LEU A 104 -16.54 23.42 -30.58
CA LEU A 104 -15.23 23.49 -29.93
C LEU A 104 -15.05 22.34 -28.93
N TRP A 105 -16.00 22.11 -28.04
CA TRP A 105 -15.93 21.00 -27.08
C TRP A 105 -15.97 19.63 -27.76
N ALA A 106 -16.76 19.48 -28.82
CA ALA A 106 -16.80 18.24 -29.61
C ALA A 106 -15.43 17.94 -30.25
N ALA A 107 -14.73 18.95 -30.77
CA ALA A 107 -13.39 18.79 -31.31
C ALA A 107 -12.38 18.37 -30.22
N VAL A 108 -12.42 19.01 -29.06
CA VAL A 108 -11.56 18.64 -27.91
C VAL A 108 -11.85 17.21 -27.45
N ALA A 109 -13.12 16.85 -27.28
CA ALA A 109 -13.54 15.51 -26.87
C ALA A 109 -13.12 14.46 -27.90
N GLY A 110 -13.28 14.74 -29.20
CA GLY A 110 -12.83 13.87 -30.27
C GLY A 110 -11.31 13.64 -30.24
N ALA A 111 -10.52 14.70 -30.07
CA ALA A 111 -9.06 14.60 -29.97
C ALA A 111 -8.61 13.78 -28.75
N LEU A 112 -9.25 13.98 -27.59
CA LEU A 112 -8.96 13.20 -26.38
C LEU A 112 -9.38 11.73 -26.54
N ALA A 113 -10.54 11.46 -27.14
CA ALA A 113 -11.01 10.09 -27.39
C ALA A 113 -10.07 9.32 -28.32
N LEU A 114 -9.56 9.97 -29.38
CA LEU A 114 -8.58 9.37 -30.29
C LEU A 114 -7.25 9.07 -29.59
N GLN A 115 -6.72 10.02 -28.83
CA GLN A 115 -5.48 9.81 -28.07
C GLN A 115 -5.64 8.72 -27.00
N GLY A 116 -6.74 8.75 -26.26
CA GLY A 116 -7.05 7.74 -25.24
C GLY A 116 -7.19 6.35 -25.85
N LYS A 117 -7.90 6.22 -26.97
CA LYS A 117 -8.02 4.97 -27.73
C LYS A 117 -6.63 4.45 -28.14
N ASN A 118 -5.77 5.31 -28.68
CA ASN A 118 -4.42 4.90 -29.09
C ASN A 118 -3.59 4.41 -27.88
N LYS A 119 -3.66 5.12 -26.75
CA LYS A 119 -2.96 4.73 -25.52
C LYS A 119 -3.45 3.41 -24.94
N VAL A 120 -4.76 3.16 -24.97
CA VAL A 120 -5.34 1.87 -24.56
C VAL A 120 -4.88 0.74 -25.48
N GLN A 121 -4.78 1.00 -26.78
CA GLN A 121 -4.28 0.01 -27.74
C GLN A 121 -2.78 -0.28 -27.54
N GLU A 122 -1.97 0.74 -27.24
CA GLU A 122 -0.54 0.60 -26.94
C GLU A 122 -0.29 -0.17 -25.63
N ALA A 123 -1.15 -0.03 -24.62
CA ALA A 123 -0.99 -0.67 -23.32
C ALA A 123 -1.12 -2.21 -23.36
N GLY A 124 -1.66 -2.77 -24.44
CA GLY A 124 -1.83 -4.22 -24.60
C GLY A 124 -2.92 -4.81 -23.69
N PRO A 125 -3.08 -6.15 -23.70
CA PRO A 125 -4.05 -6.83 -22.85
C PRO A 125 -3.77 -6.55 -21.37
N PRO A 126 -4.82 -6.33 -20.54
CA PRO A 126 -4.64 -6.08 -19.10
C PRO A 126 -4.12 -7.31 -18.33
N VAL A 127 -4.04 -8.46 -18.98
CA VAL A 127 -3.56 -9.71 -18.40
C VAL A 127 -2.16 -10.00 -18.95
N PRO A 128 -1.14 -10.16 -18.09
CA PRO A 128 0.22 -10.47 -18.55
C PRO A 128 0.23 -11.85 -19.21
N GLU A 129 0.50 -11.91 -20.51
CA GLU A 129 0.47 -13.16 -21.29
C GLU A 129 1.41 -14.22 -20.69
N GLN A 130 2.61 -13.82 -20.26
CA GLN A 130 3.59 -14.71 -19.64
C GLN A 130 3.11 -15.32 -18.32
N THR A 131 2.38 -14.55 -17.50
CA THR A 131 1.82 -15.05 -16.23
C THR A 131 0.69 -16.03 -16.49
N VAL A 132 -0.13 -15.80 -17.51
CA VAL A 132 -1.19 -16.73 -17.90
C VAL A 132 -0.61 -18.04 -18.47
N GLU A 133 0.47 -17.97 -19.25
CA GLU A 133 1.15 -19.16 -19.75
C GLU A 133 1.78 -19.98 -18.62
N THR A 134 2.50 -19.34 -17.70
CA THR A 134 3.12 -20.04 -16.55
C THR A 134 2.07 -20.75 -15.70
N VAL A 135 0.96 -20.09 -15.38
CA VAL A 135 -0.13 -20.71 -14.60
C VAL A 135 -0.79 -21.85 -15.37
N LYS A 136 -0.91 -21.75 -16.70
CA LYS A 136 -1.40 -22.87 -17.53
C LYS A 136 -0.44 -24.05 -17.49
N GLU A 137 0.86 -23.83 -17.61
CA GLU A 137 1.88 -24.87 -17.53
C GLU A 137 1.86 -25.58 -16.18
N ASP A 138 1.78 -24.82 -15.08
CA ASP A 138 1.69 -25.36 -13.71
C ASP A 138 0.46 -26.26 -13.53
N VAL A 139 -0.69 -25.82 -14.07
CA VAL A 139 -1.94 -26.60 -14.04
C VAL A 139 -1.85 -27.86 -14.90
N GLN A 140 -1.16 -27.81 -16.05
CA GLN A 140 -0.95 -28.99 -16.90
C GLN A 140 -0.01 -29.98 -16.21
N TRP A 141 1.10 -29.51 -15.64
CA TRP A 141 2.04 -30.35 -14.90
C TRP A 141 1.36 -31.09 -13.73
N ALA A 142 0.53 -30.38 -12.95
CA ALA A 142 -0.23 -30.98 -11.85
C ALA A 142 -1.28 -32.02 -12.31
N LYS A 143 -1.79 -31.93 -13.55
CA LYS A 143 -2.73 -32.91 -14.13
C LYS A 143 -2.02 -34.14 -14.68
N THR A 144 -0.83 -34.00 -15.25
CA THR A 144 -0.04 -35.12 -15.78
C THR A 144 0.53 -36.01 -14.67
N GLN A 145 0.64 -35.48 -13.45
CA GLN A 145 1.17 -36.21 -12.29
C GLN A 145 0.11 -37.02 -11.52
N ARG A 146 -1.12 -37.12 -12.02
CA ARG A 146 -2.24 -37.88 -11.44
C ARG A 146 -2.63 -39.05 -12.33
#